data_AF-A0A1G3CLL4-F1
#
_entry.id   AF-A0A1G3CLL4-F1
#
_cell.length_a   1.000
_cell.length_b   1.000
_cell.length_c   1.000
_cell.angle_alpha   90.00
_cell.angle_beta   90.00
_cell.angle_gamma   90.00
#
_symmetry.space_group_name_H-M   'P 1'
#
loop_
_entity.id
_entity.type
_entity.pdbx_description
1 polymer ?
#
loop_
_entity_poly.entity_id
_entity_poly.type
_entity_poly.pdbx_seq_one_letter_code
_entity_poly.pdbx_strand_id
1 'polypeptide(L)'
;MRCILWCFGIACVAILGIPIVSEAFEVRLTQEQIKEANEYGAKYKGKDVFESNIVKSACFGKYPGGDGGLIMSKYIRIAVVSAMRAIKDKTLTPEEIKDIEESTTFNVVVSVSNENVKTPEDVQIILKQGENNILPQKTEFGMKYKDNRQGVIGIFNYGRVNPDANTTIVVKTGKDQKKYTIDFSDVK
;
A
#
# COMPACT_ATOMS: atom_id res chain seq x y z
N MET A 1 -58.49 40.79 -8.27
CA MET A 1 -57.79 40.52 -6.98
C MET A 1 -58.36 39.21 -6.46
N ARG A 2 -57.63 38.11 -6.22
CA ARG A 2 -56.23 37.92 -5.84
C ARG A 2 -55.86 36.47 -6.19
N CYS A 3 -54.74 36.28 -6.88
CA CYS A 3 -54.21 34.99 -7.30
C CYS A 3 -53.53 34.24 -6.14
N ILE A 4 -53.66 32.91 -6.19
CA ILE A 4 -52.68 31.83 -5.88
C ILE A 4 -51.95 31.92 -4.53
N LEU A 5 -52.04 30.85 -3.72
CA LEU A 5 -50.85 30.05 -3.36
C LEU A 5 -51.27 28.74 -2.68
N TRP A 6 -51.26 27.67 -3.48
CA TRP A 6 -51.03 26.30 -3.00
C TRP A 6 -49.56 26.19 -2.61
N CYS A 7 -49.27 25.76 -1.39
CA CYS A 7 -47.93 25.27 -1.03
C CYS A 7 -48.08 23.92 -0.32
N PHE A 8 -48.04 22.85 -1.10
CA PHE A 8 -47.64 21.53 -0.63
C PHE A 8 -46.20 21.63 -0.11
N GLY A 9 -46.01 21.46 1.19
CA GLY A 9 -44.69 21.34 1.80
C GLY A 9 -44.07 19.99 1.44
N ILE A 10 -43.28 19.96 0.37
CA ILE A 10 -42.36 18.85 0.09
C ILE A 10 -41.12 19.11 0.92
N ALA A 11 -41.01 18.43 2.06
CA ALA A 11 -39.77 18.36 2.81
C ALA A 11 -38.76 17.51 2.02
N CYS A 12 -37.94 18.18 1.20
CA CYS A 12 -36.75 17.58 0.60
C CYS A 12 -35.75 17.26 1.72
N VAL A 13 -35.79 16.03 2.23
CA VAL A 13 -34.68 15.48 3.01
C VAL A 13 -33.52 15.28 2.04
N ALA A 14 -32.64 16.26 1.95
CA ALA A 14 -31.35 16.09 1.32
C ALA A 14 -30.55 15.10 2.17
N ILE A 15 -30.58 13.82 1.79
CA ILE A 15 -29.60 12.84 2.24
C ILE A 15 -28.28 13.26 1.58
N LEU A 16 -27.58 14.20 2.21
CA LEU A 16 -26.15 14.40 1.97
C LEU A 16 -25.48 13.12 2.44
N GLY A 17 -25.37 12.16 1.53
CA GLY A 17 -24.51 11.00 1.74
C GLY A 17 -23.12 11.55 2.03
N ILE A 18 -22.64 11.32 3.25
CA ILE A 18 -21.21 11.46 3.53
C ILE A 18 -20.55 10.54 2.51
N PRO A 19 -19.71 11.04 1.58
CA PRO A 19 -18.92 10.14 0.77
C PRO A 19 -18.07 9.38 1.77
N ILE A 20 -18.37 8.09 1.96
CA ILE A 20 -17.44 7.18 2.59
C ILE A 20 -16.31 7.09 1.57
N VAL A 21 -15.40 8.06 1.63
CA VAL A 21 -14.14 7.99 0.91
C VAL A 21 -13.41 6.87 1.62
N SER A 22 -13.28 5.72 0.96
CA SER A 22 -12.44 4.65 1.46
C SER A 22 -11.05 5.24 1.69
N GLU A 23 -10.62 5.39 2.95
CA GLU A 23 -9.25 5.84 3.28
C GLU A 23 -8.19 4.83 2.83
N ALA A 24 -8.64 3.67 2.34
CA ALA A 24 -7.78 2.59 1.93
C ALA A 24 -7.17 2.88 0.56
N PHE A 25 -5.85 2.73 0.50
CA PHE A 25 -5.09 2.74 -0.74
C PHE A 25 -5.24 4.05 -1.52
N GLU A 26 -5.33 5.15 -0.77
CA GLU A 26 -5.61 6.48 -1.30
C GLU A 26 -4.49 6.93 -2.26
N VAL A 27 -4.89 7.25 -3.49
CA VAL A 27 -3.95 7.67 -4.54
C VAL A 27 -3.47 9.10 -4.30
N ARG A 28 -4.26 9.94 -3.61
CA ARG A 28 -3.93 11.33 -3.29
C ARG A 28 -4.13 11.59 -1.80
N LEU A 29 -3.04 11.50 -1.04
CA LEU A 29 -3.06 11.83 0.38
C LEU A 29 -3.27 13.34 0.58
N THR A 30 -4.06 13.71 1.59
CA THR A 30 -4.11 15.08 2.08
C THR A 30 -2.82 15.42 2.85
N GLN A 31 -2.53 16.70 3.02
CA GLN A 31 -1.39 17.15 3.83
C GLN A 31 -1.50 16.70 5.30
N GLU A 32 -2.73 16.57 5.81
CA GLU A 32 -3.01 16.03 7.14
C GLU A 32 -2.65 14.54 7.22
N GLN A 33 -3.04 13.74 6.23
CA GLN A 33 -2.70 12.31 6.15
C GLN A 33 -1.19 12.07 5.98
N ILE A 34 -0.51 12.91 5.19
CA ILE A 34 0.96 12.86 5.04
C ILE A 34 1.63 13.12 6.39
N LYS A 35 1.20 14.17 7.09
CA LYS A 35 1.71 14.51 8.43
C LYS A 35 1.45 13.37 9.42
N GLU A 36 0.23 12.85 9.44
CA GLU A 36 -0.17 11.72 10.27
C GLU A 36 0.71 10.49 10.02
N ALA A 37 0.90 10.10 8.75
CA ALA A 37 1.72 8.94 8.39
C ALA A 37 3.19 9.10 8.82
N ASN A 38 3.75 10.30 8.65
CA ASN A 38 5.12 10.62 9.07
C ASN A 38 5.27 10.54 10.59
N GLU A 39 4.38 11.20 11.34
CA GLU A 39 4.36 11.15 12.81
C GLU A 39 4.09 9.74 13.33
N TYR A 40 3.20 8.99 12.69
CA TYR A 40 2.91 7.60 13.02
C TYR A 40 4.16 6.73 12.85
N GLY A 41 4.81 6.80 11.69
CA GLY A 41 6.02 6.03 11.41
C GLY A 41 7.17 6.37 12.36
N ALA A 42 7.36 7.66 12.66
CA ALA A 42 8.43 8.14 13.55
C ALA A 42 8.29 7.65 15.02
N LYS A 43 7.10 7.20 15.44
CA LYS A 43 6.90 6.56 16.76
C LYS A 43 7.62 5.22 16.87
N TYR A 44 7.88 4.56 15.74
CA TYR A 44 8.52 3.25 15.68
C TYR A 44 9.96 3.38 15.18
N LYS A 45 10.88 2.59 15.73
CA LYS A 45 12.28 2.60 15.30
C LYS A 45 12.55 1.41 14.38
N GLY A 46 12.68 1.70 13.09
CA GLY A 46 13.06 0.70 12.09
C GLY A 46 12.04 -0.39 11.89
N LYS A 47 12.41 -1.64 12.17
CA LYS A 47 11.57 -2.81 11.88
C LYS A 47 10.35 -2.94 12.79
N ASP A 48 10.34 -2.25 13.94
CA ASP A 48 9.23 -2.27 14.88
C ASP A 48 7.93 -1.76 14.25
N VAL A 49 8.04 -0.92 13.21
CA VAL A 49 6.88 -0.40 12.49
C VAL A 49 6.04 -1.52 11.86
N PHE A 50 6.64 -2.65 11.47
CA PHE A 50 5.92 -3.75 10.82
C PHE A 50 4.99 -4.52 11.76
N GLU A 51 5.14 -4.37 13.07
CA GLU A 51 4.24 -4.93 14.08
C GLU A 51 3.16 -3.94 14.53
N SER A 52 3.19 -2.71 14.00
CA SER A 52 2.20 -1.68 14.30
C SER A 52 0.89 -1.92 13.56
N ASN A 53 -0.26 -1.58 14.17
CA ASN A 53 -1.58 -1.88 13.61
C ASN A 53 -1.76 -1.47 12.14
N ILE A 54 -1.35 -0.24 11.77
CA ILE A 54 -1.54 0.28 10.41
C ILE A 54 -0.60 -0.39 9.40
N VAL A 55 0.67 -0.62 9.75
CA VAL A 55 1.60 -1.24 8.79
C VAL A 55 1.45 -2.76 8.75
N LYS A 56 0.98 -3.38 9.84
CA LYS A 56 0.70 -4.81 9.89
C LYS A 56 -0.40 -5.22 8.92
N SER A 57 -1.44 -4.41 8.73
CA SER A 57 -2.50 -4.71 7.75
C SER A 57 -1.99 -4.71 6.31
N ALA A 58 -0.92 -3.97 6.03
CA ALA A 58 -0.24 -3.96 4.74
C ALA A 58 0.76 -5.12 4.54
N CYS A 59 1.12 -5.82 5.62
CA CYS A 59 1.99 -6.99 5.57
C CYS A 59 1.18 -8.25 5.22
N PHE A 60 1.80 -9.16 4.46
CA PHE A 60 1.24 -10.48 4.17
C PHE A 60 2.27 -11.58 4.38
N GLY A 61 1.78 -12.80 4.64
CA GLY A 61 2.62 -13.91 5.03
C GLY A 61 3.30 -13.66 6.39
N LYS A 62 4.58 -14.03 6.49
CA LYS A 62 5.41 -13.90 7.69
C LYS A 62 6.37 -12.70 7.63
N TYR A 63 6.04 -11.67 6.83
CA TYR A 63 6.89 -10.49 6.69
C TYR A 63 7.01 -9.72 8.03
N PRO A 64 8.19 -9.15 8.36
CA PRO A 64 9.47 -9.19 7.63
C PRO A 64 10.33 -10.44 7.93
N GLY A 65 9.90 -11.30 8.87
CA GLY A 65 10.68 -12.41 9.42
C GLY A 65 10.80 -13.66 8.53
N GLY A 66 9.95 -13.82 7.51
CA GLY A 66 9.96 -14.98 6.62
C GLY A 66 9.37 -14.69 5.25
N ASP A 67 8.88 -15.74 4.59
CA ASP A 67 8.18 -15.63 3.31
C ASP A 67 6.96 -14.71 3.40
N GLY A 68 6.71 -13.94 2.35
CA GLY A 68 5.59 -12.99 2.30
C GLY A 68 6.08 -11.65 1.78
N GLY A 69 5.45 -10.57 2.24
CA GLY A 69 5.77 -9.25 1.75
C GLY A 69 4.98 -8.13 2.40
N LEU A 70 5.05 -6.97 1.76
CA LEU A 70 4.46 -5.71 2.18
C LEU A 70 3.89 -4.98 0.97
N ILE A 71 2.68 -4.47 1.10
CA ILE A 71 2.11 -3.48 0.19
C ILE A 71 2.53 -2.09 0.68
N MET A 72 3.36 -1.39 -0.10
CA MET A 72 3.78 -0.02 0.17
C MET A 72 2.95 0.96 -0.64
N SER A 73 1.73 1.24 -0.17
CA SER A 73 0.97 2.42 -0.57
C SER A 73 1.73 3.71 -0.22
N LYS A 74 1.21 4.89 -0.58
CA LYS A 74 1.83 6.17 -0.20
C LYS A 74 1.90 6.33 1.32
N TYR A 75 0.80 6.07 2.02
CA TYR A 75 0.74 6.20 3.48
C TYR A 75 1.74 5.23 4.13
N ILE A 76 1.69 3.95 3.75
CA ILE A 76 2.57 2.92 4.30
C ILE A 76 4.04 3.22 3.98
N ARG A 77 4.33 3.71 2.77
CA ARG A 77 5.68 4.11 2.38
C ARG A 77 6.20 5.26 3.24
N ILE A 78 5.40 6.30 3.48
CA ILE A 78 5.76 7.40 4.39
C ILE A 78 6.04 6.85 5.79
N ALA A 79 5.13 6.05 6.35
CA ALA A 79 5.27 5.50 7.70
C ALA A 79 6.53 4.62 7.83
N VAL A 80 6.79 3.73 6.88
CA VAL A 80 7.97 2.85 6.90
C VAL A 80 9.26 3.66 6.72
N VAL A 81 9.33 4.58 5.76
CA VAL A 81 10.54 5.40 5.56
C VAL A 81 10.82 6.26 6.79
N SER A 82 9.79 6.84 7.40
CA SER A 82 9.91 7.61 8.65
C SER A 82 10.48 6.76 9.78
N ALA A 83 9.96 5.54 9.97
CA ALA A 83 10.48 4.63 10.98
C ALA A 83 11.95 4.26 10.74
N MET A 84 12.34 4.03 9.49
CA MET A 84 13.74 3.73 9.12
C MET A 84 14.68 4.92 9.33
N ARG A 85 14.20 6.15 9.08
CA ARG A 85 14.93 7.40 9.34
C ARG A 85 15.08 7.67 10.84
N ALA A 86 14.06 7.36 11.63
CA ALA A 86 14.06 7.52 13.09
C ALA A 86 15.13 6.67 13.80
N ILE A 87 15.60 5.56 13.22
CA ILE A 87 16.75 4.80 13.74
C ILE A 87 18.01 5.68 13.80
N LYS A 88 18.14 6.61 12.85
CA LYS A 88 19.30 7.49 12.68
C LYS A 88 19.03 8.89 13.22
N ASP A 89 17.98 9.06 14.03
CA ASP A 89 17.48 10.34 14.53
C ASP A 89 17.27 11.38 13.41
N LYS A 90 16.79 10.89 12.26
CA LYS A 90 16.46 11.71 11.08
C LYS A 90 14.96 11.68 10.83
N THR A 91 14.47 12.73 10.18
CA THR A 91 13.11 12.82 9.64
C THR A 91 13.11 12.65 8.12
N LEU A 92 11.94 12.45 7.54
CA LEU A 92 11.74 12.62 6.09
C LEU A 92 12.06 14.05 5.67
N THR A 93 12.68 14.22 4.50
CA THR A 93 12.83 15.54 3.89
C THR A 93 11.59 15.93 3.09
N PRO A 94 11.34 17.23 2.86
CA PRO A 94 10.25 17.68 2.00
C PRO A 94 10.31 17.09 0.58
N GLU A 95 11.51 16.92 0.02
CA GLU A 95 11.70 16.30 -1.30
C GLU A 95 11.27 14.84 -1.30
N GLU A 96 11.61 14.07 -0.27
CA GLU A 96 11.17 12.67 -0.16
C GLU A 96 9.64 12.56 -0.05
N ILE A 97 9.00 13.47 0.69
CA ILE A 97 7.54 13.53 0.81
C ILE A 97 6.92 13.83 -0.56
N LYS A 98 7.44 14.85 -1.24
CA LYS A 98 6.96 15.26 -2.57
C LYS A 98 7.10 14.13 -3.58
N ASP A 99 8.22 13.42 -3.59
CA ASP A 99 8.45 12.27 -4.47
C ASP A 99 7.43 11.14 -4.24
N ILE A 100 7.03 10.91 -2.98
CA ILE A 100 5.99 9.92 -2.64
C ILE A 100 4.60 10.43 -3.05
N GLU A 101 4.31 11.71 -2.80
CA GLU A 101 3.03 12.35 -3.11
C GLU A 101 2.76 12.38 -4.62
N GLU A 102 3.76 12.71 -5.44
CA GLU A 102 3.62 12.79 -6.90
C GLU A 102 3.65 11.41 -7.58
N SER A 103 3.99 10.35 -6.85
CA SER A 103 4.08 9.01 -7.40
C SER A 103 2.73 8.49 -7.91
N THR A 104 2.72 7.94 -9.13
CA THR A 104 1.56 7.26 -9.72
C THR A 104 1.60 5.74 -9.50
N THR A 105 2.57 5.28 -8.73
CA THR A 105 2.83 3.86 -8.49
C THR A 105 2.96 3.54 -7.01
N PHE A 106 2.71 2.28 -6.68
CA PHE A 106 2.99 1.71 -5.36
C PHE A 106 3.89 0.49 -5.51
N ASN A 107 4.52 0.10 -4.41
CA ASN A 107 5.46 -1.00 -4.40
C ASN A 107 4.85 -2.20 -3.68
N VAL A 108 5.00 -3.38 -4.28
CA VAL A 108 4.78 -4.66 -3.59
C VAL A 108 6.15 -5.26 -3.34
N VAL A 109 6.56 -5.27 -2.07
CA VAL A 109 7.83 -5.86 -1.67
C VAL A 109 7.58 -7.31 -1.28
N VAL A 110 8.29 -8.25 -1.88
CA VAL A 110 8.24 -9.68 -1.51
C VAL A 110 9.60 -10.12 -1.00
N SER A 111 9.60 -11.00 0.00
CA SER A 111 10.79 -11.70 0.47
C SER A 111 10.79 -13.10 -0.12
N VAL A 112 11.85 -13.44 -0.87
CA VAL A 112 12.03 -14.75 -1.53
C VAL A 112 13.38 -15.34 -1.16
N SER A 113 13.53 -16.66 -1.30
CA SER A 113 14.83 -17.32 -1.20
C SER A 113 15.77 -16.83 -2.31
N ASN A 114 17.01 -16.52 -1.97
CA ASN A 114 18.02 -16.05 -2.91
C ASN A 114 18.65 -17.20 -3.73
N GLU A 115 18.39 -18.46 -3.40
CA GLU A 115 19.02 -19.63 -4.04
C GLU A 115 18.74 -19.72 -5.55
N ASN A 116 17.57 -19.26 -6.00
CA ASN A 116 17.10 -19.40 -7.38
C ASN A 116 16.81 -18.05 -8.06
N VAL A 117 17.28 -16.93 -7.49
CA VAL A 117 16.99 -15.59 -7.99
C VAL A 117 18.30 -14.88 -8.34
N LYS A 118 18.59 -14.76 -9.64
CA LYS A 118 19.79 -14.08 -10.16
C LYS A 118 19.47 -12.67 -10.64
N THR A 119 18.29 -12.46 -11.21
CA THR A 119 17.79 -11.15 -11.60
C THR A 119 16.40 -10.91 -11.01
N PRO A 120 15.94 -9.64 -10.89
CA PRO A 120 14.60 -9.35 -10.39
C PRO A 120 13.47 -10.00 -11.21
N GLU A 121 13.71 -10.25 -12.49
CA GLU A 121 12.76 -10.86 -13.43
C GLU A 121 12.57 -12.37 -13.21
N ASP A 122 13.48 -13.02 -12.45
CA ASP A 122 13.29 -14.42 -12.03
C ASP A 122 12.13 -14.58 -11.03
N VAL A 123 11.59 -13.47 -10.52
CA VAL A 123 10.45 -13.42 -9.61
C VAL A 123 9.27 -12.76 -10.29
N GLN A 124 8.20 -13.53 -10.51
CA GLN A 124 6.93 -12.97 -10.98
C GLN A 124 6.04 -12.62 -9.79
N ILE A 125 5.68 -11.34 -9.67
CA ILE A 125 4.71 -10.84 -8.70
C ILE A 125 3.45 -10.47 -9.49
N ILE A 126 2.31 -11.04 -9.13
CA ILE A 126 1.03 -10.84 -9.83
C ILE A 126 -0.01 -10.46 -8.78
N LEU A 127 -0.78 -9.39 -9.03
CA LEU A 127 -1.97 -9.08 -8.24
C LEU A 127 -3.19 -9.60 -9.01
N LYS A 128 -3.93 -10.53 -8.41
CA LYS A 128 -5.16 -11.09 -8.99
C LYS A 128 -6.38 -10.53 -8.29
N GLN A 129 -7.27 -9.89 -9.05
CA GLN A 129 -8.53 -9.32 -8.61
C GLN A 129 -9.67 -9.88 -9.47
N GLY A 130 -10.35 -10.93 -8.98
CA GLY A 130 -11.27 -11.71 -9.80
C GLY A 130 -10.57 -12.35 -11.01
N GLU A 131 -11.04 -12.07 -12.22
CA GLU A 131 -10.41 -12.50 -13.48
C GLU A 131 -9.28 -11.57 -13.95
N ASN A 132 -9.11 -10.41 -13.33
CA ASN A 132 -8.06 -9.46 -13.71
C ASN A 132 -6.71 -9.86 -13.09
N ASN A 133 -5.70 -10.07 -13.94
CA ASN A 133 -4.33 -10.30 -13.54
C ASN A 133 -3.49 -9.06 -13.84
N ILE A 134 -3.00 -8.41 -12.79
CA ILE A 134 -2.23 -7.17 -12.88
C ILE A 134 -0.76 -7.52 -12.67
N LEU A 135 0.08 -7.09 -13.60
CA LEU A 135 1.53 -7.23 -13.56
C LEU A 135 2.19 -5.89 -13.18
N PRO A 136 3.36 -5.91 -12.54
CA PRO A 136 4.12 -4.70 -12.27
C PRO A 136 4.63 -4.09 -13.58
N GLN A 137 4.80 -2.78 -13.59
CA GLN A 137 5.47 -2.06 -14.69
C GLN A 137 6.97 -2.38 -14.74
N LYS A 138 7.56 -2.66 -13.58
CA LYS A 138 8.97 -3.00 -13.41
C LYS A 138 9.16 -3.83 -12.15
N THR A 139 10.12 -4.76 -12.17
CA THR A 139 10.65 -5.41 -10.97
C THR A 139 12.08 -4.94 -10.68
N GLU A 140 12.45 -4.88 -9.41
CA GLU A 140 13.81 -4.54 -9.00
C GLU A 140 14.20 -5.24 -7.69
N PHE A 141 15.50 -5.35 -7.44
CA PHE A 141 15.97 -5.86 -6.16
C PHE A 141 15.76 -4.83 -5.05
N GLY A 142 15.23 -5.32 -3.93
CA GLY A 142 15.16 -4.61 -2.66
C GLY A 142 16.24 -5.06 -1.69
N MET A 143 15.91 -5.00 -0.40
CA MET A 143 16.82 -5.34 0.69
C MET A 143 17.30 -6.80 0.62
N LYS A 144 18.60 -7.02 0.80
CA LYS A 144 19.17 -8.33 1.13
C LYS A 144 19.01 -8.62 2.62
N TYR A 145 18.48 -9.79 2.94
CA TYR A 145 18.32 -10.24 4.32
C TYR A 145 19.52 -11.10 4.75
N LYS A 146 19.76 -11.20 6.05
CA LYS A 146 20.89 -11.96 6.60
C LYS A 146 20.73 -13.48 6.46
N ASP A 147 19.50 -13.96 6.27
CA ASP A 147 19.09 -15.36 6.26
C ASP A 147 18.88 -15.89 4.83
N ASN A 148 19.75 -15.48 3.90
CA ASN A 148 19.73 -15.90 2.49
C ASN A 148 18.43 -15.57 1.74
N ARG A 149 17.62 -14.62 2.23
CA ARG A 149 16.47 -14.08 1.49
C ARG A 149 16.86 -12.80 0.74
N GLN A 150 16.20 -12.58 -0.39
CA GLN A 150 16.30 -11.39 -1.20
C GLN A 150 14.93 -10.71 -1.28
N GLY A 151 14.88 -9.41 -1.03
CA GLY A 151 13.71 -8.60 -1.31
C GLY A 151 13.60 -8.36 -2.82
N VAL A 152 12.41 -8.54 -3.39
CA VAL A 152 12.10 -8.11 -4.76
C VAL A 152 10.92 -7.18 -4.71
N ILE A 153 10.97 -6.10 -5.48
CA ILE A 153 9.98 -5.03 -5.50
C ILE A 153 9.29 -5.07 -6.85
N GLY A 154 7.97 -5.27 -6.85
CA GLY A 154 7.14 -5.02 -8.02
C GLY A 154 6.56 -3.62 -7.94
N ILE A 155 6.75 -2.81 -8.98
CA ILE A 155 6.24 -1.44 -9.07
C ILE A 155 4.93 -1.48 -9.85
N PHE A 156 3.80 -1.22 -9.20
CA PHE A 156 2.45 -1.30 -9.77
C PHE A 156 1.83 0.08 -9.94
N ASN A 157 1.02 0.25 -10.98
CA ASN A 157 0.30 1.50 -11.19
C ASN A 157 -1.00 1.51 -10.38
N TYR A 158 -1.26 2.59 -9.62
CA TYR A 158 -2.48 2.73 -8.84
C TYR A 158 -3.75 2.62 -9.70
N GLY A 159 -3.75 3.23 -10.89
CA GLY A 159 -4.91 3.25 -11.80
C GLY A 159 -5.25 1.90 -12.44
N ARG A 160 -4.50 0.83 -12.15
CA ARG A 160 -4.78 -0.54 -12.64
C ARG A 160 -5.36 -1.46 -11.58
N VAL A 161 -5.50 -0.99 -10.34
CA VAL A 161 -5.93 -1.76 -9.17
C VAL A 161 -7.26 -1.22 -8.70
N ASN A 162 -8.17 -2.12 -8.33
CA ASN A 162 -9.38 -1.76 -7.59
C ASN A 162 -9.12 -1.93 -6.08
N PRO A 163 -9.07 -0.85 -5.27
CA PRO A 163 -8.79 -0.95 -3.84
C PRO A 163 -9.88 -1.71 -3.06
N ASP A 164 -11.10 -1.77 -3.57
CA ASP A 164 -12.23 -2.46 -2.92
C ASP A 164 -12.33 -3.94 -3.34
N ALA A 165 -11.42 -4.42 -4.20
CA ALA A 165 -11.42 -5.81 -4.64
C ALA A 165 -10.51 -6.67 -3.77
N ASN A 166 -11.03 -7.83 -3.36
CA ASN A 166 -10.25 -8.92 -2.78
C ASN A 166 -9.05 -9.23 -3.68
N THR A 167 -7.84 -9.08 -3.14
CA THR A 167 -6.61 -9.20 -3.92
C THR A 167 -5.82 -10.43 -3.49
N THR A 168 -5.53 -11.30 -4.45
CA THR A 168 -4.57 -12.40 -4.24
C THR A 168 -3.23 -12.03 -4.87
N ILE A 169 -2.19 -11.95 -4.05
CA ILE A 169 -0.81 -11.80 -4.48
C ILE A 169 -0.26 -13.18 -4.81
N VAL A 170 0.15 -13.38 -6.06
CA VAL A 170 0.84 -14.59 -6.50
C VAL A 170 2.32 -14.25 -6.70
N VAL A 171 3.19 -15.00 -6.02
CA VAL A 171 4.65 -14.88 -6.16
C VAL A 171 5.16 -16.19 -6.74
N LYS A 172 5.83 -16.13 -7.89
CA LYS A 172 6.45 -17.29 -8.54
C LYS A 172 7.95 -17.12 -8.62
N THR A 173 8.69 -18.17 -8.29
CA THR A 173 10.15 -18.25 -8.36
C THR A 173 10.55 -19.62 -8.89
N GLY A 174 11.02 -19.69 -10.14
CA GLY A 174 11.31 -20.97 -10.80
C GLY A 174 10.09 -21.89 -10.83
N LYS A 175 10.15 -23.03 -10.12
CA LYS A 175 9.03 -23.99 -10.01
C LYS A 175 8.11 -23.72 -8.82
N ASP A 176 8.50 -22.84 -7.90
CA ASP A 176 7.74 -22.54 -6.71
C ASP A 176 6.71 -21.44 -6.98
N GLN A 177 5.52 -21.61 -6.41
CA GLN A 177 4.46 -20.61 -6.45
C GLN A 177 3.82 -20.50 -5.07
N LYS A 178 3.76 -19.27 -4.55
CA LYS A 178 3.08 -18.94 -3.30
C LYS A 178 1.94 -17.97 -3.59
N LYS A 179 0.84 -18.10 -2.84
CA LYS A 179 -0.32 -17.23 -2.94
C LYS A 179 -0.61 -16.64 -1.56
N TYR A 180 -0.89 -15.35 -1.51
CA TYR A 180 -1.26 -14.63 -0.31
C TYR A 180 -2.52 -13.83 -0.60
N THR A 181 -3.51 -13.91 0.27
CA THR A 181 -4.70 -13.05 0.18
C THR A 181 -4.48 -11.85 1.08
N ILE A 182 -4.81 -10.67 0.56
CA ILE A 182 -4.83 -9.42 1.31
C ILE A 182 -6.04 -8.61 0.87
N ASP A 183 -6.68 -7.96 1.83
CA ASP A 183 -7.74 -7.00 1.55
C ASP A 183 -7.11 -5.62 1.40
N PHE A 184 -7.19 -5.04 0.20
CA PHE A 184 -6.65 -3.71 -0.03
C PHE A 184 -7.47 -2.63 0.68
N SER A 185 -8.72 -2.91 1.05
CA SER A 185 -9.53 -2.00 1.86
C SER A 185 -9.03 -1.85 3.31
N ASP A 186 -8.17 -2.75 3.77
CA ASP A 186 -7.51 -2.66 5.09
C ASP A 186 -6.15 -1.94 5.03
N VAL A 187 -5.67 -1.58 3.83
CA VAL A 187 -4.36 -0.96 3.62
C VAL A 187 -4.55 0.54 3.42
N LYS A 188 -4.11 1.35 4.39
CA LYS A 188 -4.04 2.82 4.22
C LYS A 188 -3.12 3.23 3.09
#